data_AF-S7UGL2-F1
#
_entry.id   AF-S7UGL2-F1
#
_cell.length_a   1.000
_cell.length_b   1.000
_cell.length_c   1.000
_cell.angle_alpha   90.00
_cell.angle_beta   90.00
_cell.angle_gamma   90.00
#
_symmetry.space_group_name_H-M   'P 1'
#
loop_
_entity.id
_entity.type
_entity.pdbx_description
1 polymer ?
#
loop_
_entity_poly.entity_id
_entity_poly.type
_entity_poly.pdbx_seq_one_letter_code
_entity_poly.pdbx_strand_id
1 'polypeptide(L)'
;MNPDDVKPEARAEKGRDETRGEGRIADETVLSAVRREIDAIDEDILELLNRRARVSRRVGRIKAGGSGQVFKPGREEKLLEKLGRMNQGPLPDEHLRAIYREIISSSRSLQRTISVVYLGPEGTFSHFAGLSYLGASSEYTPRPHIEGVFASVASGEADLGVIPIENSLQGAVGQSLDCLMKYGVHVQAELFARISHCLMAKGGELSDVRRVLSHPQPLEQCGGWLRANLPGAELLPVESTAAAARKVAAGRGQGSAAIGHPRLAAMTGLNVLAAPIEDYPDNWTRFFVISRAANKPGPENAKTSIIFTTPDKPGALAGVLDVLAAQDVNLSKLESRPVKGEKWRYAFFADLECDLGREDNAAALAGLADACASLKVLGAYPRGPLLDTKPDSAAAPEDA
;
A
#
# COMPACT_ATOMS: atom_id res chain seq x y z
N MET A 1 -75.26 2.98 48.36
CA MET A 1 -73.94 3.09 49.01
C MET A 1 -73.08 1.98 48.40
N ASN A 2 -72.01 2.37 47.70
CA ASN A 2 -70.98 1.48 47.12
C ASN A 2 -70.21 0.71 48.22
N PRO A 3 -69.26 -0.21 47.95
CA PRO A 3 -68.96 -1.03 46.75
C PRO A 3 -68.54 -2.50 47.10
N ASP A 4 -67.93 -3.21 46.14
CA ASP A 4 -67.00 -4.35 46.27
C ASP A 4 -67.54 -5.79 46.37
N ASP A 5 -67.53 -6.51 45.23
CA ASP A 5 -66.56 -7.60 44.99
C ASP A 5 -66.84 -8.30 43.64
N VAL A 6 -65.97 -8.04 42.66
CA VAL A 6 -65.93 -8.74 41.38
C VAL A 6 -64.82 -9.79 41.44
N LYS A 7 -65.19 -11.08 41.38
CA LYS A 7 -64.28 -12.18 41.04
C LYS A 7 -64.64 -12.70 39.64
N PRO A 8 -63.71 -12.71 38.68
CA PRO A 8 -63.73 -13.66 37.59
C PRO A 8 -62.70 -14.77 37.82
N GLU A 9 -63.15 -16.01 37.64
CA GLU A 9 -62.33 -17.21 37.67
C GLU A 9 -61.29 -17.22 36.55
N ALA A 10 -60.09 -17.70 36.90
CA ALA A 10 -58.93 -17.80 36.05
C ALA A 10 -59.14 -18.82 34.90
N ARG A 11 -59.02 -18.36 33.65
CA ARG A 11 -58.65 -19.22 32.52
C ARG A 11 -57.13 -19.25 32.40
N ALA A 12 -56.58 -20.45 32.47
CA ALA A 12 -55.16 -20.73 32.33
C ALA A 12 -54.67 -20.42 30.90
N GLU A 13 -53.83 -19.41 30.76
CA GLU A 13 -52.84 -19.30 29.68
C GLU A 13 -51.57 -20.05 30.11
N LYS A 14 -51.55 -21.37 29.94
CA LYS A 14 -50.32 -22.17 29.92
C LYS A 14 -50.19 -22.75 28.52
N GLY A 15 -49.34 -22.17 27.69
CA GLY A 15 -49.08 -22.72 26.35
C GLY A 15 -48.37 -21.83 25.34
N ARG A 16 -47.73 -20.71 25.74
CA ARG A 16 -47.00 -19.84 24.78
C ARG A 16 -45.51 -19.63 25.07
N ASP A 17 -44.96 -20.23 26.12
CA ASP A 17 -43.56 -19.97 26.53
C ASP A 17 -42.59 -21.15 26.26
N GLU A 18 -43.07 -22.39 26.17
CA GLU A 18 -42.20 -23.56 25.99
C GLU A 18 -41.60 -23.64 24.56
N THR A 19 -42.34 -23.21 23.54
CA THR A 19 -41.90 -23.27 22.13
C THR A 19 -40.82 -22.23 21.78
N ARG A 20 -40.69 -21.16 22.57
CA ARG A 20 -39.68 -20.10 22.37
C ARG A 20 -38.32 -20.45 23.02
N GLY A 21 -38.33 -21.29 24.06
CA GLY A 21 -37.12 -21.78 24.72
C GLY A 21 -36.42 -22.91 23.94
N GLU A 22 -37.18 -23.84 23.37
CA GLU A 22 -36.62 -24.97 22.62
C GLU A 22 -35.94 -24.56 21.31
N GLY A 23 -36.51 -23.61 20.57
CA GLY A 23 -35.88 -23.06 19.35
C GLY A 23 -34.58 -22.29 19.61
N ARG A 24 -34.48 -21.61 20.77
CA ARG A 24 -33.30 -20.84 21.17
C ARG A 24 -32.15 -21.73 21.65
N ILE A 25 -32.48 -22.82 22.35
CA ILE A 25 -31.52 -23.84 22.77
C ILE A 25 -31.05 -24.67 21.57
N ALA A 26 -31.93 -24.96 20.61
CA ALA A 26 -31.57 -25.60 19.34
C ALA A 26 -30.60 -24.72 18.52
N ASP A 27 -30.87 -23.41 18.42
CA ASP A 27 -29.98 -22.45 17.76
C ASP A 27 -28.61 -22.33 18.45
N GLU A 28 -28.57 -22.32 19.79
CA GLU A 28 -27.30 -22.34 20.53
C GLU A 28 -26.51 -23.65 20.35
N THR A 29 -27.21 -24.78 20.26
CA THR A 29 -26.59 -26.09 20.05
C THR A 29 -26.03 -26.21 18.62
N VAL A 30 -26.79 -25.75 17.62
CA VAL A 30 -26.34 -25.69 16.21
C VAL A 30 -25.17 -24.73 16.06
N LEU A 31 -25.26 -23.53 16.66
CA LEU A 31 -24.16 -22.57 16.66
C LEU A 31 -22.91 -23.13 17.35
N SER A 32 -23.07 -23.85 18.45
CA SER A 32 -21.96 -24.52 19.13
C SER A 32 -21.32 -25.59 18.26
N ALA A 33 -22.10 -26.36 17.49
CA ALA A 33 -21.56 -27.36 16.57
C ALA A 33 -20.75 -26.71 15.44
N VAL A 34 -21.27 -25.65 14.83
CA VAL A 34 -20.56 -24.88 13.78
C VAL A 34 -19.26 -24.27 14.32
N ARG A 35 -19.26 -23.75 15.55
CA ARG A 35 -18.03 -23.25 16.18
C ARG A 35 -16.97 -24.33 16.36
N ARG A 36 -17.36 -25.54 16.77
CA ARG A 36 -16.42 -26.67 16.87
C ARG A 36 -15.85 -27.07 15.51
N GLU A 37 -16.63 -26.95 14.45
CA GLU A 37 -16.13 -27.17 13.08
C GLU A 37 -15.09 -26.10 12.70
N ILE A 38 -15.33 -24.83 13.02
CA ILE A 38 -14.34 -23.74 12.85
C ILE A 38 -13.07 -24.04 13.65
N ASP A 39 -13.19 -24.44 14.92
CA ASP A 39 -12.05 -24.74 15.78
C ASP A 39 -11.17 -25.85 15.16
N ALA A 40 -11.79 -26.93 14.64
CA ALA A 40 -11.07 -28.01 13.97
C ALA A 40 -10.37 -27.54 12.67
N ILE A 41 -11.01 -26.68 11.88
CA ILE A 41 -10.40 -26.07 10.69
C ILE A 41 -9.21 -25.18 11.09
N ASP A 42 -9.33 -24.42 12.18
CA ASP A 42 -8.25 -23.56 12.68
C ASP A 42 -7.04 -24.39 13.14
N GLU A 43 -7.26 -25.56 13.75
CA GLU A 43 -6.20 -26.53 14.06
C GLU A 43 -5.47 -27.00 12.80
N ASP A 44 -6.20 -27.36 11.75
CA ASP A 44 -5.64 -27.75 10.45
C ASP A 44 -4.84 -26.61 9.80
N ILE A 45 -5.38 -25.38 9.82
CA ILE A 45 -4.71 -24.17 9.33
C ILE A 45 -3.39 -23.97 10.10
N LEU A 46 -3.42 -24.06 11.43
CA LEU A 46 -2.24 -23.91 12.27
C LEU A 46 -1.17 -24.97 11.95
N GLU A 47 -1.56 -26.23 11.72
CA GLU A 47 -0.63 -27.28 11.33
C GLU A 47 0.04 -26.94 9.97
N LEU A 48 -0.76 -26.55 8.97
CA LEU A 48 -0.28 -26.18 7.64
C LEU A 48 0.66 -24.97 7.68
N LEU A 49 0.33 -23.95 8.46
CA LEU A 49 1.17 -22.77 8.68
C LEU A 49 2.51 -23.16 9.32
N ASN A 50 2.49 -24.01 10.36
CA ASN A 50 3.70 -24.50 11.01
C ASN A 50 4.56 -25.37 10.08
N ARG A 51 3.93 -26.18 9.22
CA ARG A 51 4.64 -26.94 8.19
C ARG A 51 5.31 -26.02 7.18
N ARG A 52 4.60 -24.98 6.71
CA ARG A 52 5.18 -23.95 5.82
C ARG A 52 6.33 -23.22 6.50
N ALA A 53 6.19 -22.82 7.76
CA ALA A 53 7.24 -22.16 8.54
C ALA A 53 8.53 -23.00 8.63
N ARG A 54 8.41 -24.31 8.89
CA ARG A 54 9.55 -25.25 8.89
C ARG A 54 10.27 -25.28 7.53
N VAL A 55 9.50 -25.32 6.43
CA VAL A 55 10.06 -25.27 5.06
C VAL A 55 10.73 -23.93 4.78
N SER A 56 10.11 -22.80 5.17
CA SER A 56 10.68 -21.46 5.02
C SER A 56 12.02 -21.32 5.74
N ARG A 57 12.15 -21.83 6.97
CA ARG A 57 13.43 -21.85 7.70
C ARG A 57 14.47 -22.71 6.99
N ARG A 58 14.09 -23.86 6.43
CA ARG A 58 14.99 -24.70 5.62
C ARG A 58 15.48 -23.96 4.37
N VAL A 59 14.60 -23.24 3.68
CA VAL A 59 14.98 -22.37 2.54
C VAL A 59 15.99 -21.30 2.98
N GLY A 60 15.76 -20.67 4.14
CA GLY A 60 16.70 -19.70 4.72
C GLY A 60 18.09 -20.28 4.94
N ARG A 61 18.18 -21.48 5.54
CA ARG A 61 19.46 -22.20 5.74
C ARG A 61 20.17 -22.54 4.43
N ILE A 62 19.44 -22.99 3.41
CA ILE A 62 20.01 -23.29 2.09
C ILE A 62 20.56 -22.01 1.44
N LYS A 63 19.83 -20.90 1.56
CA LYS A 63 20.26 -19.61 1.00
C LYS A 63 21.38 -18.94 1.79
N ALA A 64 21.53 -19.22 3.09
CA ALA A 64 22.61 -18.65 3.90
C ALA A 64 24.01 -19.04 3.39
N GLY A 65 24.12 -20.15 2.64
CA GLY A 65 25.34 -20.57 1.93
C GLY A 65 25.54 -19.94 0.54
N GLY A 66 24.69 -18.99 0.11
CA GLY A 66 24.77 -18.34 -1.20
C GLY A 66 24.24 -16.91 -1.23
N SER A 67 24.36 -16.22 -2.37
CA SER A 67 23.99 -14.80 -2.54
C SER A 67 22.49 -14.57 -2.84
N GLY A 68 21.61 -15.46 -2.38
CA GLY A 68 20.21 -15.46 -2.77
C GLY A 68 19.36 -14.38 -2.08
N GLN A 69 18.82 -13.42 -2.84
CA GLN A 69 17.83 -12.46 -2.33
C GLN A 69 16.61 -13.17 -1.70
N VAL A 70 16.14 -12.64 -0.56
CA VAL A 70 14.98 -13.18 0.18
C VAL A 70 13.68 -12.68 -0.46
N PHE A 71 13.57 -11.37 -0.65
CA PHE A 71 12.48 -10.75 -1.39
C PHE A 71 12.61 -11.04 -2.89
N LYS A 72 11.55 -11.60 -3.48
CA LYS A 72 11.48 -11.93 -4.92
C LYS A 72 10.08 -11.64 -5.42
N PRO A 73 9.76 -10.38 -5.75
CA PRO A 73 8.39 -9.93 -5.99
C PRO A 73 7.70 -10.70 -7.11
N GLY A 74 8.39 -10.98 -8.22
CA GLY A 74 7.77 -11.72 -9.31
C GLY A 74 7.46 -13.19 -8.99
N ARG A 75 8.21 -13.83 -8.08
CA ARG A 75 7.86 -15.17 -7.55
C ARG A 75 6.62 -15.11 -6.65
N GLU A 76 6.51 -14.06 -5.85
CA GLU A 76 5.38 -13.84 -4.95
C GLU A 76 4.10 -13.55 -5.75
N GLU A 77 4.17 -12.68 -6.77
CA GLU A 77 3.01 -12.39 -7.62
C GLU A 77 2.54 -13.64 -8.37
N LYS A 78 3.47 -14.42 -8.94
CA LYS A 78 3.13 -15.70 -9.58
C LYS A 78 2.44 -16.69 -8.63
N LEU A 79 2.78 -16.67 -7.34
CA LEU A 79 2.10 -17.48 -6.33
C LEU A 79 0.68 -16.94 -6.08
N LEU A 80 0.51 -15.64 -5.91
CA LEU A 80 -0.79 -15.01 -5.67
C LEU A 80 -1.75 -15.21 -6.87
N GLU A 81 -1.27 -15.04 -8.09
CA GLU A 81 -2.04 -15.32 -9.30
C GLU A 81 -2.47 -16.78 -9.39
N LYS A 82 -1.55 -17.71 -9.11
CA LYS A 82 -1.86 -19.14 -9.09
C LYS A 82 -2.96 -19.45 -8.06
N LEU A 83 -2.85 -18.89 -6.86
CA LEU A 83 -3.83 -19.12 -5.79
C LEU A 83 -5.19 -18.52 -6.14
N GLY A 84 -5.24 -17.32 -6.71
CA GLY A 84 -6.49 -16.72 -7.19
C GLY A 84 -7.18 -17.58 -8.25
N ARG A 85 -6.43 -18.10 -9.24
CA ARG A 85 -7.00 -19.03 -10.26
C ARG A 85 -7.50 -20.36 -9.67
N MET A 86 -6.95 -20.79 -8.54
CA MET A 86 -7.36 -22.00 -7.85
C MET A 86 -8.50 -21.77 -6.84
N ASN A 87 -8.79 -20.52 -6.50
CA ASN A 87 -9.81 -20.17 -5.53
C ASN A 87 -11.21 -20.41 -6.12
N GLN A 88 -11.88 -21.46 -5.67
CA GLN A 88 -13.27 -21.80 -6.04
C GLN A 88 -14.24 -21.55 -4.87
N GLY A 89 -13.74 -21.04 -3.74
CA GLY A 89 -14.49 -20.92 -2.49
C GLY A 89 -15.10 -19.54 -2.27
N PRO A 90 -15.97 -19.38 -1.26
CA PRO A 90 -16.70 -18.14 -0.99
C PRO A 90 -15.80 -16.98 -0.52
N LEU A 91 -14.51 -17.23 -0.28
CA LEU A 91 -13.54 -16.22 0.11
C LEU A 91 -13.22 -15.31 -1.09
N PRO A 92 -13.47 -13.98 -1.00
CA PRO A 92 -13.12 -13.07 -2.07
C PRO A 92 -11.61 -13.07 -2.36
N ASP A 93 -11.23 -12.91 -3.63
CA ASP A 93 -9.82 -12.90 -4.06
C ASP A 93 -8.98 -11.80 -3.38
N GLU A 94 -9.60 -10.68 -3.06
CA GLU A 94 -8.97 -9.60 -2.31
C GLU A 94 -8.53 -10.06 -0.91
N HIS A 95 -9.44 -10.75 -0.19
CA HIS A 95 -9.18 -11.28 1.15
C HIS A 95 -8.11 -12.38 1.10
N LEU A 96 -8.19 -13.27 0.10
CA LEU A 96 -7.18 -14.30 -0.14
C LEU A 96 -5.78 -13.69 -0.33
N ARG A 97 -5.67 -12.64 -1.17
CA ARG A 97 -4.40 -11.94 -1.40
C ARG A 97 -3.89 -11.29 -0.12
N ALA A 98 -4.74 -10.65 0.68
CA ALA A 98 -4.36 -10.04 1.96
C ALA A 98 -3.80 -11.09 2.95
N ILE A 99 -4.50 -12.21 3.12
CA ILE A 99 -4.05 -13.32 3.97
C ILE A 99 -2.70 -13.84 3.49
N TYR A 100 -2.57 -14.18 2.21
CA TYR A 100 -1.33 -14.75 1.68
C TYR A 100 -0.16 -13.78 1.70
N ARG A 101 -0.38 -12.46 1.59
CA ARG A 101 0.68 -11.45 1.79
C ARG A 101 1.27 -11.54 3.20
N GLU A 102 0.45 -11.68 4.24
CA GLU A 102 0.97 -11.84 5.61
C GLU A 102 1.65 -13.20 5.82
N ILE A 103 1.13 -14.27 5.24
CA ILE A 103 1.80 -15.58 5.30
C ILE A 103 3.16 -15.51 4.58
N ILE A 104 3.25 -14.84 3.41
CA ILE A 104 4.52 -14.61 2.68
C ILE A 104 5.48 -13.75 3.51
N SER A 105 4.99 -12.64 4.06
CA SER A 105 5.71 -11.73 4.95
C SER A 105 6.37 -12.48 6.12
N SER A 106 5.60 -13.28 6.86
CA SER A 106 6.10 -14.15 7.92
C SER A 106 7.13 -15.17 7.42
N SER A 107 6.91 -15.74 6.24
CA SER A 107 7.87 -16.69 5.65
C SER A 107 9.17 -16.05 5.19
N ARG A 108 9.18 -14.75 4.87
CA ARG A 108 10.41 -13.99 4.60
C ARG A 108 11.18 -13.76 5.90
N SER A 109 10.53 -13.27 6.95
CA SER A 109 11.19 -13.02 8.24
C SER A 109 11.80 -14.29 8.84
N LEU A 110 11.13 -15.45 8.68
CA LEU A 110 11.66 -16.76 9.07
C LEU A 110 12.89 -17.22 8.26
N GLN A 111 13.09 -16.71 7.03
CA GLN A 111 14.30 -16.96 6.25
C GLN A 111 15.43 -16.03 6.71
N ARG A 112 15.13 -14.74 6.81
CA ARG A 112 15.97 -13.66 7.32
C ARG A 112 15.11 -12.40 7.44
N THR A 113 15.21 -11.67 8.54
CA THR A 113 14.56 -10.38 8.69
C THR A 113 15.04 -9.41 7.61
N ILE A 114 14.09 -8.71 6.98
CA ILE A 114 14.34 -7.74 5.92
C ILE A 114 14.20 -6.35 6.52
N SER A 115 15.23 -5.51 6.35
CA SER A 115 15.16 -4.10 6.75
C SER A 115 14.64 -3.24 5.59
N VAL A 116 13.63 -2.43 5.88
CA VAL A 116 12.91 -1.60 4.91
C VAL A 116 12.97 -0.16 5.37
N VAL A 117 13.54 0.72 4.53
CA VAL A 117 13.52 2.17 4.76
C VAL A 117 12.46 2.85 3.91
N TYR A 118 11.90 3.95 4.39
CA TYR A 118 10.86 4.69 3.67
C TYR A 118 10.91 6.19 4.00
N LEU A 119 10.25 7.01 3.18
CA LEU A 119 10.06 8.42 3.49
C LEU A 119 9.11 8.58 4.68
N GLY A 120 9.70 8.88 5.83
CA GLY A 120 9.01 9.00 7.10
C GLY A 120 8.29 10.33 7.29
N PRO A 121 7.75 10.56 8.50
CA PRO A 121 7.80 9.65 9.65
C PRO A 121 6.82 8.46 9.54
N GLU A 122 6.84 7.57 10.52
CA GLU A 122 5.89 6.46 10.64
C GLU A 122 4.43 6.97 10.60
N GLY A 123 3.60 6.31 9.80
CA GLY A 123 2.20 6.68 9.57
C GLY A 123 1.97 7.60 8.36
N THR A 124 2.99 7.88 7.56
CA THR A 124 2.83 8.48 6.22
C THR A 124 2.26 7.47 5.22
N PHE A 125 1.84 7.95 4.05
CA PHE A 125 1.43 7.07 2.95
C PHE A 125 2.55 6.11 2.52
N SER A 126 3.82 6.53 2.51
CA SER A 126 4.96 5.65 2.24
C SER A 126 5.08 4.52 3.26
N HIS A 127 4.84 4.79 4.55
CA HIS A 127 4.83 3.77 5.60
C HIS A 127 3.74 2.73 5.34
N PHE A 128 2.51 3.16 5.11
CA PHE A 128 1.39 2.25 4.87
C PHE A 128 1.49 1.51 3.54
N ALA A 129 2.02 2.16 2.50
CA ALA A 129 2.28 1.53 1.20
C ALA A 129 3.29 0.37 1.36
N GLY A 130 4.37 0.61 2.12
CA GLY A 130 5.34 -0.42 2.48
C GLY A 130 4.69 -1.55 3.28
N LEU A 131 3.96 -1.22 4.35
CA LEU A 131 3.32 -2.21 5.22
C LEU A 131 2.30 -3.08 4.47
N SER A 132 1.45 -2.49 3.62
CA SER A 132 0.41 -3.22 2.87
C SER A 132 1.00 -4.13 1.79
N TYR A 133 2.15 -3.78 1.20
CA TYR A 133 2.78 -4.57 0.14
C TYR A 133 3.79 -5.60 0.68
N LEU A 134 4.62 -5.20 1.64
CA LEU A 134 5.69 -6.02 2.22
C LEU A 134 5.26 -6.71 3.53
N GLY A 135 4.04 -6.49 4.00
CA GLY A 135 3.47 -7.10 5.19
C GLY A 135 4.15 -6.69 6.50
N ALA A 136 3.57 -7.10 7.63
CA ALA A 136 3.98 -6.58 8.94
C ALA A 136 5.29 -7.17 9.52
N SER A 137 5.83 -8.24 8.96
CA SER A 137 6.96 -8.98 9.55
C SER A 137 8.35 -8.43 9.16
N SER A 138 8.41 -7.31 8.43
CA SER A 138 9.67 -6.63 8.08
C SER A 138 10.02 -5.55 9.11
N GLU A 139 11.29 -5.17 9.20
CA GLU A 139 11.72 -4.06 10.07
C GLU A 139 11.65 -2.74 9.31
N TYR A 140 10.73 -1.85 9.70
CA TYR A 140 10.48 -0.58 9.02
C TYR A 140 11.16 0.59 9.72
N THR A 141 12.07 1.27 9.04
CA THR A 141 12.81 2.42 9.58
C THR A 141 12.54 3.69 8.76
N PRO A 142 11.96 4.75 9.36
CA PRO A 142 11.73 6.00 8.64
C PRO A 142 13.04 6.74 8.33
N ARG A 143 13.08 7.41 7.18
CA ARG A 143 14.09 8.41 6.84
C ARG A 143 13.43 9.77 6.65
N PRO A 144 14.05 10.87 7.09
CA PRO A 144 13.45 12.20 7.02
C PRO A 144 13.35 12.73 5.60
N HIS A 145 14.18 12.24 4.68
CA HIS A 145 14.30 12.73 3.31
C HIS A 145 14.39 11.55 2.33
N ILE A 146 13.91 11.74 1.09
CA ILE A 146 13.93 10.72 0.05
C ILE A 146 15.36 10.24 -0.21
N GLU A 147 16.31 11.17 -0.31
CA GLU A 147 17.73 10.85 -0.51
C GLU A 147 18.29 9.89 0.56
N GLY A 148 17.85 10.03 1.82
CA GLY A 148 18.24 9.13 2.90
C GLY A 148 17.77 7.69 2.69
N VAL A 149 16.61 7.49 2.05
CA VAL A 149 16.12 6.15 1.68
C VAL A 149 17.06 5.51 0.65
N PHE A 150 17.42 6.26 -0.39
CA PHE A 150 18.34 5.78 -1.43
C PHE A 150 19.74 5.52 -0.89
N ALA A 151 20.27 6.41 -0.05
CA ALA A 151 21.59 6.27 0.54
C ALA A 151 21.70 4.99 1.41
N SER A 152 20.70 4.72 2.26
CA SER A 152 20.66 3.51 3.09
C SER A 152 20.59 2.22 2.27
N VAL A 153 19.84 2.21 1.16
CA VAL A 153 19.76 1.02 0.29
C VAL A 153 21.05 0.83 -0.50
N ALA A 154 21.60 1.91 -1.07
CA ALA A 154 22.82 1.86 -1.87
C ALA A 154 24.04 1.43 -1.04
N SER A 155 24.14 1.87 0.22
CA SER A 155 25.22 1.47 1.14
C SER A 155 25.06 0.04 1.68
N GLY A 156 23.87 -0.55 1.56
CA GLY A 156 23.55 -1.85 2.14
C GLY A 156 23.19 -1.79 3.63
N GLU A 157 22.97 -0.61 4.20
CA GLU A 157 22.39 -0.42 5.54
C GLU A 157 20.97 -1.00 5.61
N ALA A 158 20.21 -0.85 4.52
CA ALA A 158 18.87 -1.40 4.39
C ALA A 158 18.77 -2.33 3.18
N ASP A 159 17.95 -3.38 3.29
CA ASP A 159 17.71 -4.30 2.17
C ASP A 159 16.84 -3.65 1.09
N LEU A 160 15.79 -2.95 1.51
CA LEU A 160 14.77 -2.37 0.65
C LEU A 160 14.47 -0.92 1.00
N GLY A 161 14.01 -0.17 -0.01
CA GLY A 161 13.49 1.19 0.15
C GLY A 161 12.11 1.34 -0.49
N VAL A 162 11.19 2.04 0.17
CA VAL A 162 9.87 2.41 -0.40
C VAL A 162 9.86 3.91 -0.68
N ILE A 163 9.68 4.26 -1.95
CA ILE A 163 9.73 5.66 -2.43
C ILE A 163 8.51 5.99 -3.28
N PRO A 164 7.91 7.19 -3.12
CA PRO A 164 6.91 7.66 -4.06
C PRO A 164 7.60 8.11 -5.34
N ILE A 165 7.06 7.74 -6.50
CA ILE A 165 7.61 8.14 -7.80
C ILE A 165 6.69 9.09 -8.56
N GLU A 166 5.38 8.97 -8.36
CA GLU A 166 4.37 9.70 -9.12
C GLU A 166 3.06 9.77 -8.35
N ASN A 167 2.37 10.89 -8.46
CA ASN A 167 1.01 11.09 -7.98
C ASN A 167 0.10 11.46 -9.16
N SER A 168 -1.12 10.91 -9.21
CA SER A 168 -2.06 11.14 -10.31
C SER A 168 -2.48 12.60 -10.50
N LEU A 169 -2.41 13.42 -9.44
CA LEU A 169 -2.80 14.83 -9.46
C LEU A 169 -1.60 15.79 -9.56
N GLN A 170 -0.45 15.43 -9.00
CA GLN A 170 0.74 16.32 -8.96
C GLN A 170 1.87 15.91 -9.91
N GLY A 171 1.73 14.80 -10.63
CA GLY A 171 2.78 14.27 -11.50
C GLY A 171 3.93 13.65 -10.72
N ALA A 172 5.13 13.64 -11.29
CA ALA A 172 6.24 12.90 -10.72
C ALA A 172 6.92 13.56 -9.53
N VAL A 173 7.43 12.71 -8.64
CA VAL A 173 8.23 13.12 -7.49
C VAL A 173 9.66 13.36 -7.94
N GLY A 174 9.96 14.60 -8.29
CA GLY A 174 11.24 14.97 -8.89
C GLY A 174 12.48 14.58 -8.07
N GLN A 175 12.40 14.64 -6.73
CA GLN A 175 13.50 14.20 -5.86
C GLN A 175 13.80 12.70 -6.00
N SER A 176 12.78 11.87 -6.19
CA SER A 176 12.93 10.43 -6.41
C SER A 176 13.60 10.16 -7.76
N LEU A 177 13.19 10.88 -8.81
CA LEU A 177 13.83 10.79 -10.14
C LEU A 177 15.31 11.21 -10.08
N ASP A 178 15.62 12.31 -9.39
CA ASP A 178 17.01 12.76 -9.18
C ASP A 178 17.86 11.70 -8.46
N CYS A 179 17.30 11.07 -7.42
CA CYS A 179 18.00 10.04 -6.66
C CYS A 179 18.18 8.74 -7.48
N LEU A 180 17.22 8.38 -8.34
CA LEU A 180 17.37 7.23 -9.25
C LEU A 180 18.51 7.42 -10.26
N MET A 181 18.80 8.66 -10.66
CA MET A 181 20.01 8.94 -11.46
C MET A 181 21.29 8.76 -10.63
N LYS A 182 21.31 9.34 -9.43
CA LYS A 182 22.49 9.42 -8.57
C LYS A 182 22.94 8.09 -7.96
N TYR A 183 22.00 7.27 -7.49
CA TYR A 183 22.32 6.08 -6.70
C TYR A 183 22.29 4.79 -7.53
N GLY A 184 23.13 3.83 -7.16
CA GLY A 184 23.17 2.46 -7.71
C GLY A 184 22.12 1.58 -7.04
N VAL A 185 20.85 1.82 -7.33
CA VAL A 185 19.72 1.02 -6.85
C VAL A 185 18.88 0.53 -8.02
N HIS A 186 18.13 -0.54 -7.79
CA HIS A 186 17.27 -1.16 -8.77
C HIS A 186 15.83 -1.30 -8.29
N VAL A 187 14.88 -1.00 -9.17
CA VAL A 187 13.45 -1.19 -8.91
C VAL A 187 13.15 -2.69 -8.88
N GLN A 188 12.60 -3.14 -7.76
CA GLN A 188 12.18 -4.53 -7.54
C GLN A 188 10.72 -4.75 -7.84
N ALA A 189 9.89 -3.75 -7.50
CA ALA A 189 8.45 -3.80 -7.66
C ALA A 189 7.86 -2.39 -7.69
N GLU A 190 6.65 -2.29 -8.22
CA GLU A 190 5.80 -1.12 -8.06
C GLU A 190 4.52 -1.47 -7.28
N LEU A 191 3.88 -0.46 -6.73
CA LEU A 191 2.55 -0.54 -6.17
C LEU A 191 1.86 0.82 -6.29
N PHE A 192 0.53 0.82 -6.27
CA PHE A 192 -0.27 2.03 -6.35
C PHE A 192 -1.12 2.09 -5.09
N ALA A 193 -0.99 3.15 -4.30
CA ALA A 193 -1.80 3.33 -3.10
C ALA A 193 -2.75 4.51 -3.31
N ARG A 194 -4.02 4.28 -2.98
CA ARG A 194 -5.01 5.34 -2.97
C ARG A 194 -4.71 6.32 -1.83
N ILE A 195 -4.77 7.61 -2.15
CA ILE A 195 -4.61 8.68 -1.18
C ILE A 195 -6.01 9.10 -0.74
N SER A 196 -6.45 8.52 0.38
CA SER A 196 -7.66 8.97 1.07
C SER A 196 -7.29 9.66 2.37
N HIS A 197 -7.96 10.78 2.63
CA HIS A 197 -7.74 11.60 3.81
C HIS A 197 -8.94 11.46 4.74
N CYS A 198 -8.66 11.47 6.04
CA CYS A 198 -9.70 11.64 7.05
C CYS A 198 -9.35 12.78 8.00
N LEU A 199 -10.38 13.40 8.55
CA LEU A 199 -10.27 14.31 9.67
C LEU A 199 -10.31 13.50 10.97
N MET A 200 -9.31 13.64 11.83
CA MET A 200 -9.22 12.92 13.09
C MET A 200 -8.94 13.84 14.28
N ALA A 201 -9.55 13.55 15.43
CA ALA A 201 -9.40 14.32 16.66
C ALA A 201 -9.45 13.40 17.90
N LYS A 202 -9.18 13.91 19.10
CA LYS A 202 -9.25 13.12 20.35
C LYS A 202 -10.66 12.64 20.72
N GLY A 203 -11.67 13.16 20.04
CA GLY A 203 -13.09 13.04 20.36
C GLY A 203 -13.79 14.37 20.10
N GLY A 204 -15.05 14.43 20.49
CA GLY A 204 -15.93 15.55 20.16
C GLY A 204 -16.59 15.40 18.79
N GLU A 205 -17.40 16.38 18.44
CA GLU A 205 -18.10 16.45 17.17
C GLU A 205 -17.36 17.35 16.19
N LEU A 206 -17.73 17.28 14.92
CA LEU A 206 -17.13 18.12 13.87
C LEU A 206 -17.26 19.63 14.21
N SER A 207 -18.35 20.03 14.85
CA SER A 207 -18.61 21.41 15.30
C SER A 207 -17.63 21.93 16.36
N ASP A 208 -16.90 21.04 17.05
CA ASP A 208 -15.95 21.42 18.09
C ASP A 208 -14.59 21.82 17.49
N VAL A 209 -14.35 21.50 16.22
CA VAL A 209 -13.07 21.76 15.55
C VAL A 209 -12.89 23.27 15.33
N ARG A 210 -11.73 23.77 15.75
CA ARG A 210 -11.30 25.18 15.63
C ARG A 210 -9.98 25.31 14.90
N ARG A 211 -9.16 24.26 14.88
CA ARG A 211 -7.85 24.22 14.22
C ARG A 211 -7.66 22.90 13.51
N VAL A 212 -7.15 22.94 12.28
CA VAL A 212 -6.86 21.77 11.46
C VAL A 212 -5.38 21.74 11.11
N LEU A 213 -4.69 20.68 11.51
CA LEU A 213 -3.26 20.49 11.28
C LEU A 213 -3.04 19.47 10.15
N SER A 214 -2.17 19.77 9.21
CA SER A 214 -1.63 18.75 8.28
C SER A 214 -0.43 19.29 7.50
N HIS A 215 0.13 18.47 6.62
CA HIS A 215 1.05 18.96 5.60
C HIS A 215 0.31 19.91 4.63
N PRO A 216 0.97 20.94 4.05
CA PRO A 216 0.34 21.87 3.13
C PRO A 216 -0.45 21.20 2.00
N GLN A 217 0.12 20.15 1.39
CA GLN A 217 -0.52 19.43 0.28
C GLN A 217 -1.88 18.79 0.66
N PRO A 218 -2.03 17.98 1.74
CA PRO A 218 -3.34 17.56 2.22
C PRO A 218 -4.30 18.69 2.60
N LEU A 219 -3.82 19.80 3.17
CA LEU A 219 -4.69 20.96 3.48
C LEU A 219 -5.29 21.56 2.20
N GLU A 220 -4.49 21.65 1.13
CA GLU A 220 -4.95 22.09 -0.18
C GLU A 220 -5.90 21.08 -0.83
N GLN A 221 -5.57 19.79 -0.77
CA GLN A 221 -6.37 18.70 -1.34
C GLN A 221 -7.73 18.50 -0.68
N CYS A 222 -7.93 19.00 0.54
CA CYS A 222 -9.22 18.96 1.26
C CYS A 222 -9.85 20.35 1.39
N GLY A 223 -9.35 21.33 0.64
CA GLY A 223 -9.70 22.74 0.83
C GLY A 223 -11.17 23.05 0.55
N GLY A 224 -11.77 22.38 -0.44
CA GLY A 224 -13.20 22.45 -0.74
C GLY A 224 -14.04 21.96 0.43
N TRP A 225 -13.75 20.74 0.90
CA TRP A 225 -14.44 20.15 2.05
C TRP A 225 -14.29 20.99 3.33
N LEU A 226 -13.08 21.49 3.61
CA LEU A 226 -12.79 22.33 4.77
C LEU A 226 -13.57 23.64 4.76
N ARG A 227 -13.66 24.33 3.62
CA ARG A 227 -14.45 25.56 3.50
C ARG A 227 -15.94 25.31 3.70
N ALA A 228 -16.46 24.18 3.24
CA ALA A 228 -17.87 23.85 3.35
C ALA A 228 -18.27 23.43 4.78
N ASN A 229 -17.42 22.67 5.48
CA ASN A 229 -17.77 22.05 6.76
C ASN A 229 -17.14 22.74 7.98
N LEU A 230 -15.99 23.40 7.80
CA LEU A 230 -15.21 24.05 8.87
C LEU A 230 -14.76 25.47 8.46
N PRO A 231 -15.67 26.37 8.03
CA PRO A 231 -15.30 27.68 7.47
C PRO A 231 -14.55 28.59 8.46
N GLY A 232 -14.73 28.39 9.77
CA GLY A 232 -14.07 29.17 10.82
C GLY A 232 -12.82 28.50 11.41
N ALA A 233 -12.39 27.34 10.90
CA ALA A 233 -11.23 26.65 11.44
C ALA A 233 -9.92 27.24 10.89
N GLU A 234 -8.95 27.46 11.77
CA GLU A 234 -7.60 27.88 11.40
C GLU A 234 -6.82 26.68 10.83
N LEU A 235 -6.24 26.85 9.64
CA LEU A 235 -5.40 25.83 8.99
C LEU A 235 -3.94 26.02 9.38
N LEU A 236 -3.37 25.01 10.03
CA LEU A 236 -2.02 25.05 10.60
C LEU A 236 -1.10 24.06 9.85
N PRO A 237 -0.26 24.54 8.91
CA PRO A 237 0.65 23.67 8.18
C PRO A 237 1.76 23.13 9.09
N VAL A 238 2.05 21.85 8.96
CA VAL A 238 3.12 21.13 9.66
C VAL A 238 3.90 20.24 8.70
N GLU A 239 4.96 19.61 9.19
CA GLU A 239 5.93 18.86 8.41
C GLU A 239 5.39 17.57 7.77
N SER A 240 4.34 16.95 8.32
CA SER A 240 3.71 15.73 7.74
C SER A 240 2.31 15.47 8.33
N THR A 241 1.52 14.65 7.64
CA THR A 241 0.22 14.16 8.15
C THR A 241 0.36 13.40 9.47
N ALA A 242 1.37 12.56 9.59
CA ALA A 242 1.66 11.80 10.81
C ALA A 242 2.12 12.72 11.97
N ALA A 243 2.91 13.75 11.68
CA ALA A 243 3.26 14.76 12.69
C ALA A 243 2.04 15.55 13.18
N ALA A 244 1.10 15.87 12.28
CA ALA A 244 -0.16 16.51 12.66
C ALA A 244 -0.96 15.63 13.62
N ALA A 245 -1.16 14.35 13.29
CA ALA A 245 -1.87 13.40 14.14
C ALA A 245 -1.22 13.26 15.53
N ARG A 246 0.11 13.14 15.58
CA ARG A 246 0.85 13.09 16.86
C ARG A 246 0.74 14.38 17.67
N LYS A 247 0.80 15.55 17.03
CA LYS A 247 0.60 16.85 17.70
C LYS A 247 -0.81 16.95 18.30
N VAL A 248 -1.83 16.51 17.56
CA VAL A 248 -3.21 16.47 18.06
C VAL A 248 -3.35 15.48 19.22
N ALA A 249 -2.79 14.27 19.10
CA ALA A 249 -2.80 13.25 20.15
C ALA A 249 -2.04 13.67 21.42
N ALA A 250 -0.95 14.42 21.30
CA ALA A 250 -0.18 14.93 22.44
C ALA A 250 -0.81 16.18 23.08
N GLY A 251 -1.53 17.00 22.30
CA GLY A 251 -2.05 18.29 22.75
C GLY A 251 -3.10 18.19 23.86
N ARG A 252 -3.11 19.15 24.79
CA ARG A 252 -4.15 19.26 25.84
C ARG A 252 -5.42 20.00 25.40
N GLY A 253 -5.40 20.60 24.20
CA GLY A 253 -6.48 21.45 23.71
C GLY A 253 -7.62 20.65 23.09
N GLN A 254 -8.85 21.01 23.45
CA GLN A 254 -10.05 20.64 22.70
C GLN A 254 -10.11 21.43 21.38
N GLY A 255 -10.76 20.88 20.36
CA GLY A 255 -10.97 21.55 19.06
C GLY A 255 -9.78 21.57 18.09
N SER A 256 -8.75 20.77 18.31
CA SER A 256 -7.71 20.52 17.30
C SER A 256 -7.98 19.20 16.58
N ALA A 257 -7.94 19.22 15.25
CA ALA A 257 -8.04 18.05 14.40
C ALA A 257 -6.83 17.94 13.47
N ALA A 258 -6.54 16.74 13.00
CA ALA A 258 -5.49 16.46 12.03
C ALA A 258 -6.10 15.87 10.75
N ILE A 259 -5.50 16.17 9.60
CA ILE A 259 -5.78 15.47 8.34
C ILE A 259 -4.66 14.47 8.06
N GLY A 260 -5.03 13.24 7.73
CA GLY A 260 -4.07 12.22 7.32
C GLY A 260 -4.72 10.92 6.89
N HIS A 261 -3.90 9.88 6.72
CA HIS A 261 -4.34 8.55 6.33
C HIS A 261 -5.26 7.93 7.43
N PRO A 262 -6.35 7.24 7.08
CA PRO A 262 -7.31 6.66 8.04
C PRO A 262 -6.68 5.83 9.16
N ARG A 263 -5.72 4.96 8.81
CA ARG A 263 -4.98 4.12 9.77
C ARG A 263 -4.17 4.90 10.83
N LEU A 264 -3.90 6.20 10.64
CA LEU A 264 -3.27 7.02 11.69
C LEU A 264 -4.14 7.16 12.93
N ALA A 265 -5.46 7.16 12.77
CA ALA A 265 -6.40 7.28 13.88
C ALA A 265 -6.16 6.17 14.92
N ALA A 266 -6.14 4.91 14.45
CA ALA A 266 -5.83 3.74 15.28
C ALA A 266 -4.42 3.80 15.90
N MET A 267 -3.41 4.24 15.12
CA MET A 267 -2.02 4.34 15.61
C MET A 267 -1.81 5.40 16.70
N THR A 268 -2.64 6.45 16.70
CA THR A 268 -2.49 7.60 17.60
C THR A 268 -3.57 7.67 18.68
N GLY A 269 -4.52 6.72 18.68
CA GLY A 269 -5.67 6.73 19.58
C GLY A 269 -6.64 7.89 19.32
N LEU A 270 -6.70 8.38 18.08
CA LEU A 270 -7.63 9.43 17.66
C LEU A 270 -8.89 8.81 17.04
N ASN A 271 -10.00 9.54 17.10
CA ASN A 271 -11.26 9.19 16.47
C ASN A 271 -11.35 9.86 15.10
N VAL A 272 -11.83 9.11 14.10
CA VAL A 272 -12.16 9.66 12.78
C VAL A 272 -13.48 10.42 12.90
N LEU A 273 -13.45 11.71 12.60
CA LEU A 273 -14.64 12.58 12.59
C LEU A 273 -15.34 12.59 11.22
N ALA A 274 -14.55 12.51 10.15
CA ALA A 274 -15.06 12.49 8.78
C ALA A 274 -14.06 11.80 7.84
N ALA A 275 -14.57 10.98 6.93
CA ALA A 275 -13.84 10.33 5.85
C ALA A 275 -14.81 9.88 4.76
N PRO A 276 -14.42 9.88 3.47
CA PRO A 276 -13.29 10.62 2.90
C PRO A 276 -13.54 12.15 2.90
N ILE A 277 -12.47 12.96 2.88
CA ILE A 277 -12.57 14.44 2.85
C ILE A 277 -11.78 15.12 1.73
N GLU A 278 -11.10 14.33 0.90
CA GLU A 278 -10.40 14.82 -0.28
C GLU A 278 -11.37 15.39 -1.34
N ASP A 279 -10.98 16.49 -1.97
CA ASP A 279 -11.77 17.15 -3.02
C ASP A 279 -11.86 16.28 -4.28
N TYR A 280 -10.83 15.46 -4.55
CA TYR A 280 -10.75 14.55 -5.69
C TYR A 280 -10.59 13.11 -5.20
N PRO A 281 -11.61 12.24 -5.39
CA PRO A 281 -11.58 10.89 -4.85
C PRO A 281 -10.57 9.98 -5.55
N ASP A 282 -10.22 10.25 -6.81
CA ASP A 282 -9.34 9.40 -7.62
C ASP A 282 -7.85 9.83 -7.54
N ASN A 283 -7.38 10.02 -6.32
CA ASN A 283 -6.00 10.39 -6.03
C ASN A 283 -5.16 9.14 -5.73
N TRP A 284 -4.18 8.84 -6.57
CA TRP A 284 -3.32 7.67 -6.45
C TRP A 284 -1.87 8.08 -6.43
N THR A 285 -1.08 7.43 -5.58
CA THR A 285 0.38 7.56 -5.62
C THR A 285 0.99 6.22 -5.97
N ARG A 286 1.84 6.24 -7.00
CA ARG A 286 2.68 5.13 -7.38
C ARG A 286 3.96 5.15 -6.55
N PHE A 287 4.31 4.00 -6.01
CA PHE A 287 5.54 3.78 -5.24
C PHE A 287 6.40 2.71 -5.90
N PHE A 288 7.71 2.86 -5.75
CA PHE A 288 8.67 1.81 -6.03
C PHE A 288 9.19 1.19 -4.74
N VAL A 289 9.39 -0.12 -4.80
CA VAL A 289 10.28 -0.84 -3.90
C VAL A 289 11.63 -0.96 -4.59
N ILE A 290 12.68 -0.39 -4.00
CA ILE A 290 14.04 -0.43 -4.53
C ILE A 290 14.93 -1.33 -3.68
N SER A 291 15.97 -1.90 -4.28
CA SER A 291 17.04 -2.63 -3.58
C SER A 291 18.38 -2.36 -4.26
N ARG A 292 19.49 -2.81 -3.65
CA ARG A 292 20.82 -2.73 -4.26
C ARG A 292 21.03 -3.72 -5.42
N ALA A 293 20.27 -4.81 -5.48
CA ALA A 293 20.52 -5.89 -6.42
C ALA A 293 19.33 -6.04 -7.38
N ALA A 294 19.59 -6.02 -8.68
CA ALA A 294 18.55 -6.15 -9.69
C ALA A 294 17.77 -7.48 -9.56
N ASN A 295 16.49 -7.45 -9.96
CA ASN A 295 15.75 -8.66 -10.25
C ASN A 295 16.44 -9.46 -11.36
N LYS A 296 16.27 -10.78 -11.32
CA LYS A 296 16.69 -11.61 -12.45
C LYS A 296 15.68 -11.44 -13.59
N PRO A 297 16.14 -11.49 -14.85
CA PRO A 297 15.23 -11.54 -15.98
C PRO A 297 14.29 -12.74 -15.89
N GLY A 298 13.03 -12.56 -16.26
CA GLY A 298 12.03 -13.62 -16.15
C GLY A 298 10.66 -13.22 -16.70
N PRO A 299 9.82 -14.20 -17.07
CA PRO A 299 8.47 -13.95 -17.59
C PRO A 299 7.53 -13.28 -16.57
N GLU A 300 7.86 -13.30 -15.29
CA GLU A 300 7.14 -12.60 -14.24
C GLU A 300 7.35 -11.08 -14.25
N ASN A 301 8.38 -10.58 -14.92
CA ASN A 301 8.63 -9.15 -15.06
C ASN A 301 7.81 -8.62 -16.23
N ALA A 302 6.91 -7.67 -15.95
CA ALA A 302 6.02 -7.08 -16.93
C ALA A 302 6.48 -5.70 -17.40
N LYS A 303 7.39 -5.06 -16.67
CA LYS A 303 7.84 -3.69 -16.92
C LYS A 303 9.33 -3.54 -16.68
N THR A 304 9.98 -2.70 -17.47
CA THR A 304 11.35 -2.23 -17.24
C THR A 304 11.36 -0.72 -17.17
N SER A 305 11.86 -0.15 -16.07
CA SER A 305 12.14 1.28 -15.99
C SER A 305 13.55 1.58 -16.48
N ILE A 306 13.70 2.62 -17.30
CA ILE A 306 14.98 3.10 -17.81
C ILE A 306 15.12 4.60 -17.62
N ILE A 307 16.37 5.04 -17.55
CA ILE A 307 16.77 6.45 -17.69
C ILE A 307 17.70 6.52 -18.88
N PHE A 308 17.45 7.43 -19.81
CA PHE A 308 18.37 7.65 -20.92
C PHE A 308 18.55 9.12 -21.23
N THR A 309 19.67 9.46 -21.87
CA THR A 309 19.88 10.77 -22.48
C THR A 309 20.01 10.60 -23.98
N THR A 310 19.60 11.60 -24.74
CA THR A 310 19.73 11.62 -26.20
C THR A 310 20.85 12.56 -26.62
N PRO A 311 21.48 12.33 -27.79
CA PRO A 311 22.33 13.34 -28.40
C PRO A 311 21.55 14.64 -28.65
N ASP A 312 22.23 15.79 -28.57
CA ASP A 312 21.63 17.11 -28.85
C ASP A 312 21.55 17.33 -30.38
N LYS A 313 20.59 16.67 -31.02
CA LYS A 313 20.29 16.81 -32.44
C LYS A 313 18.80 16.62 -32.74
N PRO A 314 18.26 17.27 -33.79
CA PRO A 314 16.88 17.05 -34.22
C PRO A 314 16.56 15.56 -34.45
N GLY A 315 15.38 15.14 -33.99
CA GLY A 315 14.90 13.75 -34.15
C GLY A 315 15.55 12.72 -33.24
N ALA A 316 16.45 13.11 -32.32
CA ALA A 316 17.16 12.14 -31.46
C ALA A 316 16.21 11.33 -30.56
N LEU A 317 15.22 11.97 -29.94
CA LEU A 317 14.19 11.26 -29.15
C LEU A 317 13.29 10.39 -30.05
N ALA A 318 12.91 10.88 -31.23
CA ALA A 318 12.10 10.12 -32.18
C ALA A 318 12.82 8.81 -32.56
N GLY A 319 14.12 8.86 -32.85
CA GLY A 319 14.90 7.64 -33.15
C GLY A 319 14.89 6.61 -32.01
N VAL A 320 14.88 7.04 -30.75
CA VAL A 320 14.72 6.11 -29.60
C VAL A 320 13.32 5.49 -29.57
N LEU A 321 12.29 6.29 -29.84
CA LEU A 321 10.91 5.80 -29.90
C LEU A 321 10.68 4.86 -31.10
N ASP A 322 11.31 5.12 -32.23
CA ASP A 322 11.25 4.28 -33.43
C ASP A 322 11.86 2.89 -33.16
N VAL A 323 12.95 2.82 -32.38
CA VAL A 323 13.53 1.53 -31.94
C VAL A 323 12.51 0.74 -31.11
N LEU A 324 11.84 1.38 -30.15
CA LEU A 324 10.83 0.72 -29.33
C LEU A 324 9.64 0.24 -30.16
N ALA A 325 9.15 1.09 -31.05
CA ALA A 325 8.04 0.77 -31.95
C ALA A 325 8.37 -0.39 -32.89
N ALA A 326 9.59 -0.42 -33.45
CA ALA A 326 10.04 -1.50 -34.32
C ALA A 326 10.15 -2.86 -33.60
N GLN A 327 10.23 -2.85 -32.27
CA GLN A 327 10.27 -4.05 -31.43
C GLN A 327 8.92 -4.33 -30.75
N ASP A 328 7.85 -3.62 -31.12
CA ASP A 328 6.51 -3.73 -30.53
C ASP A 328 6.49 -3.54 -28.99
N VAL A 329 7.39 -2.69 -28.48
CA VAL A 329 7.50 -2.39 -27.05
C VAL A 329 6.65 -1.17 -26.71
N ASN A 330 5.58 -1.39 -25.95
CA ASN A 330 4.74 -0.31 -25.45
C ASN A 330 5.45 0.54 -24.37
N LEU A 331 5.19 1.84 -24.39
CA LEU A 331 5.73 2.83 -23.47
C LEU A 331 4.61 3.35 -22.56
N SER A 332 4.66 2.97 -21.28
CA SER A 332 3.62 3.33 -20.29
C SER A 332 3.89 4.64 -19.55
N LYS A 333 5.11 5.15 -19.61
CA LYS A 333 5.51 6.46 -19.06
C LYS A 333 6.66 7.02 -19.87
N LEU A 334 6.64 8.32 -20.14
CA LEU A 334 7.77 9.07 -20.66
C LEU A 334 7.81 10.45 -20.02
N GLU A 335 8.92 10.79 -19.37
CA GLU A 335 9.06 12.08 -18.71
C GLU A 335 10.46 12.65 -18.89
N SER A 336 10.54 13.89 -19.38
CA SER A 336 11.80 14.61 -19.52
C SER A 336 12.15 15.37 -18.25
N ARG A 337 13.42 15.38 -17.88
CA ARG A 337 13.94 16.09 -16.72
C ARG A 337 15.28 16.75 -17.04
N PRO A 338 15.48 18.04 -16.73
CA PRO A 338 16.77 18.69 -16.94
C PRO A 338 17.84 18.08 -16.03
N VAL A 339 19.01 17.79 -16.60
CA VAL A 339 20.15 17.25 -15.85
C VAL A 339 20.80 18.37 -15.04
N LYS A 340 20.88 18.21 -13.72
CA LYS A 340 21.51 19.20 -12.84
C LYS A 340 23.02 19.30 -13.17
N GLY A 341 23.48 20.52 -13.45
CA GLY A 341 24.89 20.81 -13.74
C GLY A 341 25.23 20.88 -15.23
N GLU A 342 24.35 20.43 -16.13
CA GLU A 342 24.56 20.49 -17.58
C GLU A 342 23.46 21.34 -18.23
N LYS A 343 23.84 22.49 -18.80
CA LYS A 343 22.87 23.40 -19.41
C LYS A 343 22.20 22.72 -20.60
N TRP A 344 20.86 22.73 -20.61
CA TRP A 344 20.02 22.29 -21.74
C TRP A 344 20.13 20.80 -22.09
N ARG A 345 20.73 19.99 -21.23
CA ARG A 345 20.71 18.53 -21.36
C ARG A 345 19.53 17.94 -20.57
N TYR A 346 18.81 17.03 -21.20
CA TYR A 346 17.65 16.36 -20.60
C TYR A 346 17.91 14.86 -20.45
N ALA A 347 17.50 14.31 -19.32
CA ALA A 347 17.32 12.89 -19.11
C ALA A 347 15.84 12.53 -19.27
N PHE A 348 15.57 11.40 -19.89
CA PHE A 348 14.25 10.85 -20.08
C PHE A 348 14.07 9.63 -19.18
N PHE A 349 12.99 9.62 -18.42
CA PHE A 349 12.53 8.49 -17.64
C PHE A 349 11.44 7.79 -18.40
N ALA A 350 11.60 6.49 -18.60
CA ALA A 350 10.66 5.69 -19.38
C ALA A 350 10.35 4.35 -18.71
N ASP A 351 9.09 3.94 -18.82
CA ASP A 351 8.63 2.62 -18.41
C ASP A 351 8.17 1.82 -19.61
N LEU A 352 8.91 0.77 -19.92
CA LEU A 352 8.66 -0.14 -21.04
C LEU A 352 7.85 -1.34 -20.56
N GLU A 353 6.81 -1.74 -21.28
CA GLU A 353 6.02 -2.94 -20.95
C GLU A 353 6.68 -4.23 -21.45
N CYS A 354 7.94 -4.43 -21.07
CA CYS A 354 8.71 -5.64 -21.33
C CYS A 354 9.80 -5.82 -20.28
N ASP A 355 10.45 -6.99 -20.27
CA ASP A 355 11.68 -7.23 -19.52
C ASP A 355 12.89 -7.12 -20.47
N LEU A 356 13.60 -5.98 -20.45
CA LEU A 356 14.77 -5.75 -21.31
C LEU A 356 15.93 -6.71 -21.02
N GLY A 357 15.93 -7.39 -19.87
CA GLY A 357 16.96 -8.36 -19.52
C GLY A 357 16.76 -9.75 -20.15
N ARG A 358 15.61 -10.00 -20.80
CA ARG A 358 15.35 -11.26 -21.50
C ARG A 358 16.08 -11.31 -22.84
N GLU A 359 16.54 -12.50 -23.20
CA GLU A 359 17.19 -12.75 -24.50
C GLU A 359 16.30 -12.35 -25.68
N ASP A 360 14.99 -12.60 -25.60
CA ASP A 360 14.01 -12.21 -26.62
C ASP A 360 13.98 -10.69 -26.88
N ASN A 361 14.36 -9.87 -25.90
CA ASN A 361 14.38 -8.40 -25.99
C ASN A 361 15.80 -7.85 -26.20
N ALA A 362 16.80 -8.70 -26.50
CA ALA A 362 18.18 -8.27 -26.68
C ALA A 362 18.34 -7.26 -27.83
N ALA A 363 17.55 -7.41 -28.90
CA ALA A 363 17.53 -6.47 -30.03
C ALA A 363 17.04 -5.07 -29.61
N ALA A 364 15.99 -5.00 -28.78
CA ALA A 364 15.50 -3.74 -28.23
C ALA A 364 16.55 -3.06 -27.34
N LEU A 365 17.20 -3.83 -26.45
CA LEU A 365 18.24 -3.30 -25.57
C LEU A 365 19.45 -2.77 -26.37
N ALA A 366 19.90 -3.52 -27.38
CA ALA A 366 21.00 -3.11 -28.25
C ALA A 366 20.66 -1.85 -29.05
N GLY A 367 19.47 -1.80 -29.67
CA GLY A 367 19.01 -0.62 -30.42
C GLY A 367 18.88 0.62 -29.53
N LEU A 368 18.40 0.46 -28.28
CA LEU A 368 18.35 1.55 -27.32
C LEU A 368 19.75 2.02 -26.92
N ALA A 369 20.69 1.10 -26.70
CA ALA A 369 22.07 1.44 -26.35
C ALA A 369 22.77 2.21 -27.47
N ASP A 370 22.48 1.90 -28.74
CA ASP A 370 23.05 2.59 -29.91
C ASP A 370 22.39 3.97 -30.16
N ALA A 371 21.07 4.08 -29.93
CA ALA A 371 20.33 5.32 -30.15
C ALA A 371 20.53 6.36 -29.04
N CYS A 372 20.78 5.92 -27.80
CA CYS A 372 20.93 6.79 -26.64
C CYS A 372 22.38 7.27 -26.46
N ALA A 373 22.56 8.50 -25.98
CA ALA A 373 23.87 8.98 -25.54
C ALA A 373 24.30 8.33 -24.20
N SER A 374 23.32 8.00 -23.36
CA SER A 374 23.52 7.15 -22.19
C SER A 374 22.23 6.41 -21.88
N LEU A 375 22.35 5.18 -21.37
CA LEU A 375 21.22 4.34 -20.97
C LEU A 375 21.53 3.69 -19.62
N LYS A 376 20.61 3.82 -18.67
CA LYS A 376 20.63 3.18 -17.35
C LYS A 376 19.33 2.41 -17.17
N VAL A 377 19.45 1.09 -17.05
CA VAL A 377 18.31 0.24 -16.69
C VAL A 377 18.12 0.29 -15.18
N LEU A 378 16.98 0.80 -14.73
CA LEU A 378 16.63 0.88 -13.31
C LEU A 378 16.14 -0.47 -12.78
N GLY A 379 15.58 -1.34 -13.61
CA GLY A 379 15.21 -2.70 -13.22
C GLY A 379 13.97 -3.19 -13.97
N ALA A 380 13.87 -4.51 -14.08
CA ALA A 380 12.70 -5.21 -14.58
C ALA A 380 11.91 -5.81 -13.41
N TYR A 381 10.60 -5.65 -13.40
CA TYR A 381 9.76 -6.00 -12.25
C TYR A 381 8.32 -6.34 -12.65
N PRO A 382 7.56 -7.08 -11.80
CA PRO A 382 6.15 -7.38 -12.06
C PRO A 382 5.28 -6.13 -12.00
N ARG A 383 4.12 -6.17 -12.66
CA ARG A 383 3.10 -5.14 -12.55
C ARG A 383 2.59 -5.07 -11.10
N GLY A 384 2.48 -3.86 -10.57
CA GLY A 384 2.08 -3.65 -9.18
C GLY A 384 0.58 -3.75 -8.96
N PRO A 385 0.14 -4.12 -7.74
CA PRO A 385 -1.27 -4.09 -7.37
C PRO A 385 -1.76 -2.66 -7.11
N LEU A 386 -3.07 -2.46 -7.27
CA LEU A 386 -3.80 -1.34 -6.69
C LEU A 386 -4.12 -1.69 -5.22
N LEU A 387 -3.67 -0.86 -4.30
CA LEU A 387 -3.94 -0.96 -2.87
C LEU A 387 -4.95 0.14 -2.52
N ASP A 388 -6.23 -0.20 -2.58
CA ASP A 388 -7.29 0.66 -2.07
C ASP A 388 -7.37 0.47 -0.54
N THR A 389 -7.22 1.56 0.20
CA THR A 389 -7.24 1.57 1.66
C THR A 389 -8.47 2.27 2.22
N LYS A 390 -9.56 2.37 1.43
CA LYS A 390 -10.85 2.83 1.93
C LYS A 390 -11.17 2.12 3.24
N PRO A 391 -11.42 2.86 4.34
CA PRO A 391 -12.12 2.26 5.45
C PRO A 391 -13.46 1.80 4.90
N ASP A 392 -13.86 0.55 5.14
CA ASP A 392 -15.21 0.09 4.85
C ASP A 392 -16.16 1.15 5.39
N SER A 393 -16.91 1.80 4.52
CA SER A 393 -18.07 2.55 4.96
C SER A 393 -18.91 1.52 5.71
N ALA A 394 -19.07 1.70 7.02
CA ALA A 394 -20.04 0.92 7.79
C ALA A 394 -21.28 0.83 6.93
N ALA A 395 -21.68 -0.41 6.58
CA ALA A 395 -22.80 -0.68 5.71
C ALA A 395 -23.94 0.24 6.13
N ALA A 396 -24.30 1.18 5.25
CA ALA A 396 -25.62 1.78 5.36
C ALA A 396 -26.58 0.59 5.36
N PRO A 397 -27.49 0.46 6.34
CA PRO A 397 -28.48 -0.60 6.27
C PRO A 397 -29.21 -0.40 4.94
N GLU A 398 -29.07 -1.37 4.04
CA GLU A 398 -29.97 -1.46 2.90
C GLU A 398 -31.37 -1.58 3.50
N ASP A 399 -32.18 -0.57 3.24
CA ASP A 399 -33.58 -0.49 3.63
C ASP A 399 -34.31 -1.80 3.28
N ALA A 400 -35.03 -2.34 4.25
CA ALA A 400 -36.04 -3.39 4.07
C ALA A 400 -37.42 -2.83 4.44
#